data_AF-A0A8S3ANF2-F1
#
_entry.id   AF-A0A8S3ANF2-F1
#
_cell.length_a   1.000
_cell.length_b   1.000
_cell.length_c   1.000
_cell.angle_alpha   90.00
_cell.angle_beta   90.00
_cell.angle_gamma   90.00
#
_symmetry.space_group_name_H-M   'P 1'
#
loop_
_entity.id
_entity.type
_entity.pdbx_description
1 polymer ?
#
loop_
_entity_poly.entity_id
_entity_poly.type
_entity_poly.pdbx_seq_one_letter_code
_entity_poly.pdbx_strand_id
1 'polypeptide(L)' 'PKKNILSSPPMGYKPICVQLLARHGSRTFINSHDYDGQTMQIWQLAKEKNMLTPLGEQLKEDIELFIHENARVG' A
#
# COMPACT_ATOMS: atom_id res chain seq x y z
N PRO A 1 -12.25 -5.52 -13.56
CA PRO A 1 -11.20 -6.52 -13.23
C PRO A 1 -10.74 -7.23 -14.51
N LYS A 2 -9.46 -7.12 -14.91
CA LYS A 2 -8.96 -7.78 -16.13
C LYS A 2 -9.02 -9.29 -15.95
N LYS A 3 -9.76 -9.97 -16.83
CA LYS A 3 -9.90 -11.42 -16.86
C LYS A 3 -8.53 -11.99 -17.28
N ASN A 4 -7.85 -12.70 -16.38
CA ASN A 4 -6.63 -13.44 -16.71
C ASN A 4 -7.02 -14.65 -17.57
N ILE A 5 -7.15 -14.43 -18.88
CA ILE A 5 -7.44 -15.48 -19.83
C ILE A 5 -6.11 -16.13 -20.18
N LEU A 6 -5.92 -17.36 -19.71
CA LEU A 6 -4.84 -18.20 -20.20
C LEU A 6 -5.03 -18.36 -21.72
N SER A 7 -4.01 -18.04 -22.51
CA SER A 7 -4.07 -18.25 -23.96
C SER A 7 -4.28 -19.74 -24.24
N SER A 8 -5.20 -20.05 -25.17
CA SER A 8 -5.48 -21.43 -25.55
C SER A 8 -4.22 -22.13 -26.06
N PRO A 9 -3.97 -23.39 -25.68
CA PRO A 9 -2.84 -24.16 -26.21
C PRO A 9 -3.00 -24.38 -27.72
N PRO A 10 -1.88 -24.51 -28.47
CA PRO A 10 -1.93 -24.84 -29.89
C PRO A 10 -2.69 -26.14 -30.17
N MET A 11 -3.34 -26.21 -31.33
CA MET A 11 -4.12 -27.38 -31.75
C MET A 11 -3.24 -28.65 -31.75
N GLY A 12 -3.74 -29.71 -31.12
CA GLY A 12 -3.02 -30.99 -30.99
C GLY A 12 -2.15 -31.11 -29.74
N TYR A 13 -1.98 -30.04 -28.96
CA TYR A 13 -1.20 -30.04 -27.71
C TYR A 13 -2.12 -29.86 -26.50
N LYS A 14 -1.80 -30.54 -25.40
CA LYS A 14 -2.48 -30.41 -24.11
C LYS A 14 -1.49 -29.96 -23.03
N PRO A 15 -1.82 -28.99 -22.19
CA PRO A 15 -0.95 -28.60 -21.09
C PRO A 15 -0.85 -29.74 -20.08
N ILE A 16 0.37 -30.21 -19.80
CA ILE A 16 0.64 -31.26 -18.80
C ILE A 16 0.84 -30.63 -17.41
N CYS A 17 1.44 -29.44 -17.35
CA CYS A 17 1.64 -28.66 -16.13
C CYS A 17 1.54 -27.16 -16.46
N VAL A 18 0.92 -26.39 -15.56
CA VAL A 18 0.84 -24.93 -15.64
C VAL A 18 1.29 -24.37 -14.31
N GLN A 19 2.39 -23.61 -14.31
CA GLN A 19 2.86 -22.90 -13.12
C GLN A 19 2.48 -21.42 -13.22
N LEU A 20 1.71 -20.95 -12.26
CA LEU A 20 1.31 -19.54 -12.15
C LEU A 20 2.19 -18.85 -11.09
N LEU A 21 3.04 -17.92 -11.52
CA LEU A 21 3.76 -17.03 -10.62
C LEU A 21 3.00 -15.70 -10.52
N ALA A 22 2.15 -15.58 -9.51
CA ALA A 22 1.45 -14.34 -9.22
C ALA A 22 2.27 -13.49 -8.23
N ARG A 23 2.31 -12.18 -8.46
CA ARG A 23 2.74 -11.24 -7.42
C ARG A 23 1.69 -11.23 -6.30
N HIS A 24 2.14 -10.92 -5.09
CA HIS A 24 1.24 -10.58 -4.01
C HIS A 24 0.25 -9.47 -4.42
N GLY A 25 -0.97 -9.53 -3.90
CA GLY A 25 -1.95 -8.45 -4.04
C GLY A 25 -1.50 -7.18 -3.31
N SER A 26 -2.43 -6.22 -3.17
CA SER A 26 -2.20 -5.04 -2.34
C SER A 26 -1.77 -5.46 -0.93
N ARG A 27 -0.70 -4.88 -0.42
CA ARG A 27 -0.21 -5.07 0.94
C ARG A 27 -0.20 -3.71 1.64
N THR A 28 -0.33 -3.72 2.96
CA THR A 28 0.09 -2.60 3.81
C THR A 28 1.60 -2.35 3.64
N PHE A 29 2.11 -1.20 4.09
CA PHE A 29 3.52 -0.86 3.92
C PHE A 29 4.43 -1.91 4.57
N ILE A 30 5.42 -2.38 3.80
CA ILE A 30 6.35 -3.46 4.19
C ILE A 30 7.12 -3.12 5.48
N ASN A 31 7.28 -1.82 5.76
CA ASN A 31 7.84 -1.28 7.00
C ASN A 31 6.91 -0.20 7.57
N SER A 32 5.65 -0.55 7.91
CA SER A 32 4.69 0.42 8.48
C SER A 32 5.30 1.24 9.61
N HIS A 33 6.05 0.63 10.53
CA HIS A 33 6.70 1.33 11.64
C HIS A 33 7.59 2.51 11.20
N ASP A 34 8.38 2.33 10.14
CA ASP A 34 9.32 3.36 9.67
C ASP A 34 8.59 4.50 8.96
N TYR A 35 7.64 4.17 8.08
CA TYR A 35 6.94 5.17 7.27
C TYR A 35 5.90 5.95 8.08
N ASP A 36 5.20 5.27 8.99
CA ASP A 36 4.21 5.87 9.88
C ASP A 36 4.87 6.88 10.83
N GLY A 37 6.00 6.49 11.43
CA GLY A 37 6.78 7.36 12.31
C GLY A 37 7.40 8.55 11.57
N GLN A 38 8.00 8.33 10.40
CA GLN A 38 8.60 9.42 9.61
C GLN A 38 7.56 10.44 9.13
N THR A 39 6.37 9.98 8.72
CA THR A 39 5.30 10.86 8.25
C THR A 39 4.82 11.78 9.38
N MET A 40 4.62 11.25 10.59
CA MET A 40 4.27 12.06 11.76
C MET A 40 5.36 13.04 12.18
N GLN A 41 6.63 12.63 12.11
CA GLN A 41 7.76 13.53 12.43
C GLN A 41 7.84 14.71 11.47
N ILE A 42 7.63 14.49 10.17
CA ILE A 42 7.62 15.57 9.17
C ILE A 42 6.44 16.53 9.43
N TRP A 43 5.26 15.99 9.75
CA TRP A 43 4.10 16.81 10.10
C TRP A 43 4.33 17.65 11.36
N GLN A 44 4.92 17.05 12.41
CA GLN A 44 5.29 17.74 13.64
C GLN A 44 6.30 18.87 13.38
N LEU A 45 7.33 18.61 12.58
CA LEU A 45 8.32 19.62 12.19
C LEU A 45 7.67 20.78 11.41
N ALA A 46 6.73 20.47 10.51
CA ALA A 46 5.99 21.49 9.76
C ALA A 46 5.09 22.33 10.67
N LYS A 47 4.48 21.71 11.69
CA LYS A 47 3.70 22.40 12.72
C LYS A 47 4.57 23.35 13.54
N GLU A 48 5.70 22.86 14.04
CA GLU A 48 6.65 23.67 14.84
C GLU A 48 7.17 24.88 14.07
N LYS A 49 7.34 24.74 12.75
CA LYS A 49 7.78 25.82 11.87
C LYS A 49 6.65 26.75 11.40
N ASN A 50 5.41 26.57 11.86
CA ASN A 50 4.22 27.28 11.37
C ASN A 50 4.08 27.24 9.82
N MET A 51 4.50 26.12 9.22
CA MET A 51 4.46 25.91 7.75
C MET A 51 3.27 25.06 7.32
N LEU A 52 2.37 24.72 8.24
CA LEU A 52 1.15 23.98 7.92
C LEU A 52 0.19 24.88 7.15
N THR A 53 -0.33 24.34 6.05
CA THR A 53 -1.50 24.90 5.38
C THR A 53 -2.76 24.45 6.10
N PRO A 54 -3.92 25.10 5.89
CA PRO A 54 -5.20 24.64 6.47
C PRO A 54 -5.52 23.17 6.14
N LEU A 55 -5.12 22.69 4.95
CA LEU A 55 -5.25 21.28 4.57
C LEU A 55 -4.24 20.39 5.33
N GLY A 56 -3.03 20.89 5.57
CA GLY A 56 -2.00 20.20 6.34
C GLY A 56 -2.37 20.00 7.80
N GLU A 57 -3.24 20.83 8.38
CA GLU A 57 -3.76 20.61 9.73
C GLU A 57 -4.71 19.41 9.78
N GLN A 58 -5.57 19.25 8.76
CA GLN A 58 -6.50 18.13 8.64
C GLN A 58 -5.78 16.80 8.38
N LEU A 59 -4.62 16.85 7.71
CA LEU A 59 -3.81 15.67 7.40
C LEU A 59 -3.40 14.87 8.65
N LYS A 60 -3.36 15.50 9.83
CA LYS A 60 -3.02 14.82 11.09
C LYS A 60 -3.97 13.66 11.38
N GLU A 61 -5.27 13.87 11.23
CA GLU A 61 -6.30 12.87 11.56
C GLU A 61 -6.22 11.68 10.60
N ASP A 62 -5.97 11.97 9.32
CA ASP A 62 -5.75 10.94 8.30
C ASP A 62 -4.50 10.12 8.60
N ILE A 63 -3.38 10.76 8.97
CA ILE A 63 -2.16 10.03 9.34
C ILE A 63 -2.43 9.15 10.57
N GLU A 64 -3.05 9.67 11.62
CA GLU A 64 -3.37 8.90 12.83
C GLU A 64 -4.27 7.68 12.52
N LEU A 65 -5.24 7.84 11.62
CA LEU A 65 -6.08 6.75 11.14
C LEU A 65 -5.26 5.68 10.38
N PHE A 66 -4.37 6.10 9.48
CA PHE A 66 -3.51 5.18 8.73
C PHE A 66 -2.56 4.40 9.64
N ILE A 67 -1.98 5.06 10.66
CA ILE A 67 -1.11 4.42 11.65
C ILE A 67 -1.89 3.38 12.46
N HIS A 68 -3.09 3.74 12.92
CA HIS A 68 -3.95 2.83 13.67
C HIS A 68 -4.33 1.59 12.84
N GLU A 69 -4.77 1.78 11.60
CA GLU A 69 -5.17 0.66 10.75
C GLU A 69 -3.97 -0.20 10.33
N ASN A 70 -2.81 0.39 10.08
CA ASN A 70 -1.58 -0.36 9.83
C ASN A 70 -1.19 -1.21 11.04
N ALA A 71 -1.28 -0.67 12.27
CA ALA A 71 -1.02 -1.42 13.49
C ALA A 71 -2.01 -2.57 13.74
N ARG A 72 -3.26 -2.44 13.26
CA ARG A 72 -4.31 -3.46 13.39
C ARG A 72 -4.18 -4.60 12.39
N VAL A 73 -3.69 -4.31 11.19
CA VAL A 73 -3.57 -5.28 10.07
C VAL A 73 -2.17 -5.90 9.99
N GLY A 74 -1.19 -5.34 10.71
CA GLY A 74 0.19 -5.84 10.84
C GLY A 74 0.31 -7.23 11.45
#